data_AF-A0A8H4BA85-F1
#
_entry.id   AF-A0A8H4BA85-F1
#
_cell.length_a   1.000
_cell.length_b   1.000
_cell.length_c   1.000
_cell.angle_alpha   90.00
_cell.angle_beta   90.00
_cell.angle_gamma   90.00
#
_symmetry.space_group_name_H-M   'P 1'
#
loop_
_entity.id
_entity.type
_entity.pdbx_description
1 polymer ?
#
loop_
_entity_poly.entity_id
_entity_poly.type
_entity_poly.pdbx_seq_one_letter_code
_entity_poly.pdbx_strand_id
1 'polypeptide(L)'
;MKLWPAIIKQLDHEAPEVRKGTAWVCGTAVQNNPEAQKAFMDNNGLEPLVKLLNDQDKAVRSKAQYAISGFLKHHQAGVEAFDKLNGFESLHDILKNCQDATMLRKVVFLYNSLVFDDAIGLTERLVKDGTLDDLEKVLVKYTKEKEDEDMVEKALRTIHTIITKSKITPSSELKAHCKAAQEKYGAENLGLTDSEWKDLL
;
A
#
# COMPACT_ATOMS: atom_id res chain seq x y z
N MET A 1 7.40 -22.69 20.35
CA MET A 1 6.10 -22.33 21.00
C MET A 1 5.02 -22.24 19.92
N LYS A 2 3.82 -22.83 20.13
CA LYS A 2 2.71 -22.87 19.15
C LYS A 2 1.69 -21.73 19.38
N LEU A 3 2.14 -20.47 19.38
CA LEU A 3 1.27 -19.33 19.72
C LEU A 3 0.45 -18.81 18.53
N TRP A 4 0.94 -18.98 17.30
CA TRP A 4 0.30 -18.43 16.10
C TRP A 4 -1.17 -18.84 15.93
N PRO A 5 -1.57 -20.12 16.03
CA PRO A 5 -2.98 -20.50 15.89
C PRO A 5 -3.91 -19.77 16.87
N ALA A 6 -3.49 -19.63 18.13
CA ALA A 6 -4.28 -18.99 19.16
C ALA A 6 -4.41 -17.48 18.93
N ILE A 7 -3.33 -16.82 18.50
CA ILE A 7 -3.31 -15.39 18.16
C ILE A 7 -4.15 -15.13 16.91
N ILE A 8 -3.92 -15.88 15.83
CA ILE A 8 -4.64 -15.72 14.55
C ILE A 8 -6.15 -15.85 14.75
N LYS A 9 -6.60 -16.79 15.60
CA LYS A 9 -8.02 -16.94 15.94
C LYS A 9 -8.65 -15.64 16.48
N GLN A 10 -7.90 -14.80 17.19
CA GLN A 10 -8.40 -13.54 17.74
C GLN A 10 -8.61 -12.45 16.68
N LEU A 11 -8.14 -12.64 15.43
CA LEU A 11 -8.42 -11.74 14.32
C LEU A 11 -9.90 -11.75 13.91
N ASP A 12 -10.66 -12.78 14.29
CA ASP A 12 -12.11 -12.88 14.03
C ASP A 12 -12.96 -12.70 15.31
N HIS A 13 -12.37 -12.13 16.36
CA HIS A 13 -13.08 -11.88 17.62
C HIS A 13 -14.25 -10.90 17.43
N GLU A 14 -15.36 -11.08 18.15
CA GLU A 14 -16.55 -10.21 18.03
C GLU A 14 -16.23 -8.74 18.35
N ALA A 15 -15.38 -8.54 19.36
CA ALA A 15 -15.03 -7.22 19.84
C ALA A 15 -13.90 -6.57 19.00
N PRO A 16 -14.13 -5.38 18.41
CA PRO A 16 -13.19 -4.75 17.47
C PRO A 16 -11.85 -4.38 18.10
N GLU A 17 -11.81 -4.05 19.39
CA GLU A 17 -10.58 -3.76 20.11
C GLU A 17 -9.64 -4.97 20.20
N VAL A 18 -10.20 -6.18 20.30
CA VAL A 18 -9.44 -7.43 20.29
C VAL A 18 -8.90 -7.69 18.89
N ARG A 19 -9.71 -7.55 17.84
CA ARG A 19 -9.24 -7.70 16.44
C ARG A 19 -8.12 -6.70 16.12
N LYS A 20 -8.31 -5.43 16.48
CA LYS A 20 -7.32 -4.34 16.31
C LYS A 20 -6.02 -4.66 17.04
N GLY A 21 -6.10 -5.04 18.32
CA GLY A 21 -4.94 -5.38 19.14
C GLY A 21 -4.19 -6.57 18.57
N THR A 22 -4.92 -7.61 18.15
CA THR A 22 -4.37 -8.82 17.54
C THR A 22 -3.66 -8.50 16.23
N ALA A 23 -4.30 -7.76 15.32
CA ALA A 23 -3.67 -7.35 14.05
C ALA A 23 -2.39 -6.54 14.30
N TRP A 24 -2.38 -5.65 15.30
CA TRP A 24 -1.18 -4.91 15.67
C TRP A 24 -0.06 -5.82 16.19
N VAL A 25 -0.37 -6.79 17.06
CA VAL A 25 0.60 -7.79 17.55
C VAL A 25 1.16 -8.61 16.41
N CYS A 26 0.30 -9.14 15.51
CA CYS A 26 0.73 -9.87 14.33
C CYS A 26 1.67 -9.03 13.46
N GLY A 27 1.29 -7.80 13.14
CA GLY A 27 2.10 -6.90 12.32
C GLY A 27 3.46 -6.59 12.91
N THR A 28 3.50 -6.33 14.22
CA THR A 28 4.77 -6.06 14.93
C THR A 28 5.67 -7.29 14.92
N ALA A 29 5.11 -8.49 15.10
CA ALA A 29 5.87 -9.72 15.14
C ALA A 29 6.49 -10.12 13.79
N VAL A 30 5.78 -9.89 12.68
CA VAL A 30 6.24 -10.26 11.33
C VAL A 30 7.12 -9.20 10.67
N GLN A 31 7.06 -7.94 11.13
CA GLN A 31 7.79 -6.84 10.51
C GLN A 31 9.30 -7.08 10.53
N ASN A 32 9.91 -7.12 9.33
CA ASN A 32 11.34 -7.36 9.13
C ASN A 32 11.85 -8.66 9.80
N ASN A 33 10.99 -9.66 9.93
CA ASN A 33 11.30 -10.93 10.59
C ASN A 33 10.89 -12.13 9.69
N PRO A 34 11.81 -12.64 8.86
CA PRO A 34 11.52 -13.75 7.93
C PRO A 34 11.03 -15.03 8.60
N GLU A 35 11.54 -15.37 9.80
CA GLU A 35 11.09 -16.55 10.53
C GLU A 35 9.65 -16.39 11.01
N ALA A 36 9.30 -15.21 11.53
CA ALA A 36 7.93 -14.90 11.94
C ALA A 36 6.97 -14.79 10.75
N GLN A 37 7.39 -14.17 9.63
CA GLN A 37 6.62 -14.15 8.38
C GLN A 37 6.31 -15.57 7.92
N LYS A 38 7.34 -16.44 7.83
CA LYS A 38 7.16 -17.84 7.44
C LYS A 38 6.21 -18.56 8.39
N ALA A 39 6.43 -18.46 9.71
CA ALA A 39 5.59 -19.14 10.69
C ALA A 39 4.13 -18.62 10.66
N PHE A 40 3.91 -17.33 10.44
CA PHE A 40 2.59 -16.75 10.28
C PHE A 40 1.88 -17.29 9.03
N MET A 41 2.61 -17.36 7.90
CA MET A 41 2.13 -17.92 6.64
C MET A 41 1.79 -19.41 6.77
N ASP A 42 2.66 -20.21 7.37
CA ASP A 42 2.47 -21.66 7.60
C ASP A 42 1.22 -21.95 8.45
N ASN A 43 0.71 -20.95 9.18
CA ASN A 43 -0.51 -21.04 10.00
C ASN A 43 -1.71 -20.28 9.38
N ASN A 44 -1.67 -19.97 8.08
CA ASN A 44 -2.73 -19.25 7.34
C ASN A 44 -3.09 -17.89 7.94
N GLY A 45 -2.12 -17.18 8.53
CA GLY A 45 -2.37 -15.89 9.18
C GLY A 45 -2.76 -14.76 8.24
N LEU A 46 -2.42 -14.87 6.95
CA LEU A 46 -2.67 -13.82 5.97
C LEU A 46 -4.15 -13.66 5.61
N GLU A 47 -4.88 -14.77 5.44
CA GLU A 47 -6.28 -14.76 5.02
C GLU A 47 -7.19 -13.94 5.97
N PRO A 48 -7.13 -14.13 7.31
CA PRO A 48 -7.87 -13.27 8.23
C PRO A 48 -7.50 -11.80 8.12
N LEU A 49 -6.23 -11.45 7.87
CA LEU A 49 -5.84 -10.05 7.69
C LEU A 49 -6.43 -9.43 6.43
N VAL A 50 -6.47 -10.18 5.32
CA VAL A 50 -7.12 -9.74 4.06
C VAL A 50 -8.60 -9.48 4.31
N LYS A 51 -9.31 -10.38 5.02
CA LYS A 51 -10.71 -10.17 5.43
C LYS A 51 -10.89 -8.87 6.22
N LEU A 52 -9.98 -8.57 7.16
CA LEU A 52 -10.04 -7.37 8.00
C LEU A 52 -9.78 -6.05 7.25
N LEU A 53 -9.32 -6.07 5.99
CA LEU A 53 -9.30 -4.87 5.17
C LEU A 53 -10.72 -4.31 4.92
N ASN A 54 -11.74 -5.15 5.04
CA ASN A 54 -13.16 -4.79 4.90
C ASN A 54 -13.91 -4.76 6.25
N ASP A 55 -13.18 -4.72 7.37
CA ASP A 55 -13.80 -4.61 8.70
C ASP A 55 -14.63 -3.33 8.82
N GLN A 56 -15.73 -3.35 9.57
CA GLN A 56 -16.55 -2.17 9.80
C GLN A 56 -15.80 -1.10 10.61
N ASP A 57 -14.91 -1.52 11.51
CA ASP A 57 -14.12 -0.62 12.33
C ASP A 57 -12.86 -0.11 11.58
N LYS A 58 -12.76 1.21 11.45
CA LYS A 58 -11.64 1.88 10.76
C LYS A 58 -10.28 1.59 11.41
N ALA A 59 -10.22 1.51 12.73
CA ALA A 59 -8.97 1.24 13.44
C ALA A 59 -8.52 -0.21 13.23
N VAL A 60 -9.46 -1.17 13.13
CA VAL A 60 -9.17 -2.56 12.74
C VAL A 60 -8.59 -2.61 11.33
N ARG A 61 -9.26 -2.00 10.33
CA ARG A 61 -8.74 -1.94 8.94
C ARG A 61 -7.32 -1.37 8.88
N SER A 62 -7.10 -0.29 9.63
CA SER A 62 -5.81 0.41 9.70
C SER A 62 -4.68 -0.45 10.30
N LYS A 63 -4.99 -1.33 11.27
CA LYS A 63 -4.02 -2.27 11.85
C LYS A 63 -3.85 -3.53 11.02
N ALA A 64 -4.89 -4.02 10.36
CA ALA A 64 -4.79 -5.09 9.38
C ALA A 64 -3.87 -4.72 8.23
N GLN A 65 -4.04 -3.53 7.65
CA GLN A 65 -3.16 -3.02 6.61
C GLN A 65 -1.71 -2.88 7.08
N TYR A 66 -1.48 -2.40 8.32
CA TYR A 66 -0.15 -2.34 8.91
C TYR A 66 0.50 -3.73 9.01
N ALA A 67 -0.26 -4.73 9.43
CA ALA A 67 0.22 -6.10 9.54
C ALA A 67 0.53 -6.72 8.17
N ILE A 68 -0.35 -6.50 7.18
CA ILE A 68 -0.10 -6.90 5.79
C ILE A 68 1.16 -6.23 5.27
N SER A 69 1.34 -4.92 5.49
CA SER A 69 2.54 -4.19 5.05
C SER A 69 3.82 -4.79 5.63
N GLY A 70 3.85 -5.11 6.94
CA GLY A 70 4.99 -5.78 7.56
C GLY A 70 5.21 -7.22 7.09
N PHE A 71 4.12 -7.92 6.75
CA PHE A 71 4.18 -9.30 6.27
C PHE A 71 4.71 -9.40 4.83
N LEU A 72 4.33 -8.48 3.93
CA LEU A 72 4.66 -8.58 2.50
C LEU A 72 6.07 -8.07 2.16
N LYS A 73 6.56 -7.05 2.86
CA LYS A 73 7.86 -6.43 2.56
C LYS A 73 9.00 -7.45 2.68
N HIS A 74 9.85 -7.49 1.66
CA HIS A 74 10.97 -8.41 1.56
C HIS A 74 10.57 -9.90 1.69
N HIS A 75 9.31 -10.24 1.38
CA HIS A 75 8.76 -11.58 1.55
C HIS A 75 7.98 -12.00 0.30
N GLN A 76 8.69 -12.42 -0.74
CA GLN A 76 8.11 -12.79 -2.05
C GLN A 76 7.00 -13.86 -1.94
N ALA A 77 7.20 -14.92 -1.16
CA ALA A 77 6.18 -15.96 -0.96
C ALA A 77 4.89 -15.39 -0.33
N GLY A 78 5.02 -14.40 0.56
CA GLY A 78 3.89 -13.68 1.12
C GLY A 78 3.16 -12.83 0.09
N VAL A 79 3.89 -12.19 -0.83
CA VAL A 79 3.32 -11.43 -1.94
C VAL A 79 2.53 -12.34 -2.89
N GLU A 80 3.07 -13.51 -3.24
CA GLU A 80 2.37 -14.52 -4.04
C GLU A 80 1.11 -15.05 -3.33
N ALA A 81 1.18 -15.29 -2.02
CA ALA A 81 0.03 -15.72 -1.24
C ALA A 81 -1.05 -14.63 -1.14
N PHE A 82 -0.64 -13.37 -1.01
CA PHE A 82 -1.54 -12.21 -0.98
C PHE A 82 -2.29 -12.06 -2.29
N ASP A 83 -1.60 -12.25 -3.42
CA ASP A 83 -2.21 -12.23 -4.74
C ASP A 83 -3.29 -13.31 -4.90
N LYS A 84 -2.98 -14.55 -4.52
CA LYS A 84 -3.94 -15.68 -4.54
C LYS A 84 -5.19 -15.45 -3.68
N LEU A 85 -5.12 -14.55 -2.70
CA LEU A 85 -6.24 -14.17 -1.83
C LEU A 85 -7.01 -12.94 -2.33
N ASN A 86 -6.76 -12.48 -3.56
CA ASN A 86 -7.29 -11.23 -4.11
C ASN A 86 -6.93 -9.99 -3.26
N GLY A 87 -5.75 -10.03 -2.64
CA GLY A 87 -5.29 -8.95 -1.77
C GLY A 87 -5.04 -7.65 -2.53
N PHE A 88 -4.49 -7.73 -3.75
CA PHE A 88 -4.22 -6.57 -4.58
C PHE A 88 -5.49 -5.90 -5.11
N GLU A 89 -6.51 -6.69 -5.44
CA GLU A 89 -7.85 -6.23 -5.78
C GLU A 89 -8.46 -5.46 -4.59
N SER A 90 -8.25 -5.96 -3.37
CA SER A 90 -8.69 -5.27 -2.16
C SER A 90 -7.95 -3.94 -1.95
N LEU A 91 -6.64 -3.89 -2.21
CA LEU A 91 -5.86 -2.64 -2.14
C LEU A 91 -6.28 -1.64 -3.24
N HIS A 92 -6.58 -2.12 -4.44
CA HIS A 92 -7.06 -1.30 -5.55
C HIS A 92 -8.44 -0.72 -5.26
N ASP A 93 -9.35 -1.51 -4.69
CA ASP A 93 -10.66 -1.03 -4.24
C ASP A 93 -10.52 0.07 -3.17
N ILE A 94 -9.63 -0.12 -2.20
CA ILE A 94 -9.31 0.91 -1.20
C ILE A 94 -8.78 2.17 -1.88
N LEU A 95 -7.89 2.05 -2.87
CA LEU A 95 -7.35 3.20 -3.60
C LEU A 95 -8.46 4.03 -4.27
N LYS A 96 -9.46 3.35 -4.84
CA LYS A 96 -10.56 3.98 -5.59
C LYS A 96 -11.65 4.58 -4.70
N ASN A 97 -12.05 3.83 -3.68
CA ASN A 97 -13.32 4.07 -2.99
C ASN A 97 -13.15 4.59 -1.56
N CYS A 98 -11.96 4.45 -0.96
CA CYS A 98 -11.74 4.82 0.43
C CYS A 98 -11.71 6.34 0.62
N GLN A 99 -12.51 6.83 1.58
CA GLN A 99 -12.51 8.24 1.98
C GLN A 99 -11.53 8.54 3.13
N ASP A 100 -10.92 7.51 3.72
CA ASP A 100 -9.96 7.65 4.81
C ASP A 100 -8.55 7.89 4.27
N ALA A 101 -8.11 9.16 4.30
CA ALA A 101 -6.78 9.56 3.87
C ALA A 101 -5.65 8.82 4.60
N THR A 102 -5.83 8.43 5.87
CA THR A 102 -4.82 7.67 6.61
C THR A 102 -4.66 6.27 6.03
N MET A 103 -5.77 5.58 5.74
CA MET A 103 -5.74 4.26 5.11
C MET A 103 -5.15 4.33 3.71
N LEU A 104 -5.64 5.29 2.90
CA LEU A 104 -5.20 5.48 1.53
C LEU A 104 -3.68 5.68 1.44
N ARG A 105 -3.12 6.52 2.31
CA ARG A 105 -1.70 6.82 2.38
C ARG A 105 -0.86 5.58 2.65
N LYS A 106 -1.35 4.71 3.53
CA LYS A 106 -0.67 3.45 3.85
C LYS A 106 -0.68 2.48 2.66
N VAL A 107 -1.76 2.47 1.88
CA VAL A 107 -1.85 1.67 0.65
C VAL A 107 -0.89 2.19 -0.41
N VAL A 108 -0.87 3.51 -0.67
CA VAL A 108 0.08 4.14 -1.59
C VAL A 108 1.52 3.82 -1.20
N PHE A 109 1.87 3.99 0.08
CA PHE A 109 3.20 3.64 0.59
C PHE A 109 3.54 2.14 0.45
N LEU A 110 2.56 1.26 0.64
CA LEU A 110 2.75 -0.18 0.46
C LEU A 110 3.04 -0.50 -1.01
N TYR A 111 2.28 0.06 -1.96
CA TYR A 111 2.55 -0.12 -3.39
C TYR A 111 3.97 0.29 -3.75
N ASN A 112 4.40 1.49 -3.32
CA ASN A 112 5.77 1.93 -3.54
C ASN A 112 6.79 0.90 -3.05
N SER A 113 6.62 0.43 -1.81
CA SER A 113 7.51 -0.55 -1.20
C SER A 113 7.57 -1.87 -1.97
N LEU A 114 6.42 -2.38 -2.44
CA LEU A 114 6.36 -3.66 -3.15
C LEU A 114 6.88 -3.56 -4.59
N VAL A 115 6.66 -2.42 -5.25
CA VAL A 115 7.22 -2.13 -6.57
C VAL A 115 8.75 -2.07 -6.51
N PHE A 116 9.35 -1.57 -5.42
CA PHE A 116 10.80 -1.61 -5.24
C PHE A 116 11.38 -3.03 -5.24
N ASP A 117 10.70 -3.99 -4.62
CA ASP A 117 11.10 -5.40 -4.67
C ASP A 117 10.68 -6.09 -5.99
N ASP A 118 9.63 -5.57 -6.65
CA ASP A 118 9.01 -6.06 -7.90
C ASP A 118 8.76 -7.57 -7.94
N ALA A 119 8.35 -8.13 -6.80
CA ALA A 119 7.90 -9.50 -6.74
C ALA A 119 6.72 -9.72 -7.71
N ILE A 120 6.65 -10.91 -8.32
CA ILE A 120 5.56 -11.38 -9.20
C ILE A 120 5.27 -10.52 -10.44
N GLY A 121 6.16 -9.60 -10.84
CA GLY A 121 5.87 -8.66 -11.94
C GLY A 121 4.78 -7.65 -11.58
N LEU A 122 4.69 -7.29 -10.29
CA LEU A 122 3.70 -6.36 -9.75
C LEU A 122 3.70 -5.04 -10.53
N THR A 123 4.87 -4.50 -10.88
CA THR A 123 4.95 -3.22 -11.61
C THR A 123 4.16 -3.26 -12.92
N GLU A 124 4.31 -4.32 -13.71
CA GLU A 124 3.59 -4.47 -14.98
C GLU A 124 2.08 -4.63 -14.75
N ARG A 125 1.69 -5.35 -13.69
CA ARG A 125 0.29 -5.48 -13.30
C ARG A 125 -0.34 -4.13 -12.97
N LEU A 126 0.30 -3.31 -12.12
CA LEU A 126 -0.26 -2.01 -11.68
C LEU A 126 -0.50 -1.04 -12.85
N VAL A 127 0.26 -1.19 -13.94
CA VAL A 127 0.04 -0.46 -15.19
C VAL A 127 -1.18 -1.04 -15.94
N LYS A 128 -1.27 -2.37 -16.06
CA LYS A 128 -2.33 -3.04 -16.84
C LYS A 128 -3.72 -2.98 -16.20
N ASP A 129 -3.80 -3.04 -14.87
CA ASP A 129 -5.07 -3.09 -14.14
C ASP A 129 -5.67 -1.69 -13.84
N GLY A 130 -4.98 -0.62 -14.24
CA GLY A 130 -5.41 0.76 -14.03
C GLY A 130 -5.07 1.32 -12.65
N THR A 131 -4.29 0.61 -11.83
CA THR A 131 -3.84 1.14 -10.53
C THR A 131 -3.01 2.42 -10.68
N LEU A 132 -2.18 2.53 -11.73
CA LEU A 132 -1.44 3.76 -12.03
C LEU A 132 -2.37 4.94 -12.31
N ASP A 133 -3.44 4.74 -13.09
CA ASP A 133 -4.42 5.78 -13.38
C ASP A 133 -5.17 6.22 -12.12
N ASP A 134 -5.47 5.27 -11.22
CA ASP A 134 -6.11 5.58 -9.95
C ASP A 134 -5.15 6.28 -8.96
N LEU A 135 -3.84 5.99 -9.00
CA LEU A 135 -2.82 6.77 -8.29
C LEU A 135 -2.74 8.21 -8.82
N GLU A 136 -2.84 8.41 -10.13
CA GLU A 136 -2.91 9.74 -10.74
C GLU A 136 -4.16 10.50 -10.28
N LYS A 137 -5.32 9.84 -10.17
CA LYS A 137 -6.53 10.46 -9.59
C LYS A 137 -6.33 10.85 -8.13
N VAL A 138 -5.63 10.03 -7.34
CA VAL A 138 -5.26 10.37 -5.96
C VAL A 138 -4.38 11.61 -5.95
N LEU A 139 -3.34 11.68 -6.79
CA LEU A 139 -2.50 12.87 -6.93
C LEU A 139 -3.35 14.11 -7.18
N VAL A 140 -4.21 14.08 -8.21
CA VAL A 140 -5.05 15.23 -8.58
C VAL A 140 -6.00 15.65 -7.44
N LYS A 141 -6.70 14.69 -6.84
CA LYS A 141 -7.64 14.94 -5.74
C LYS A 141 -6.95 15.62 -4.55
N TYR A 142 -5.78 15.12 -4.16
CA TYR A 142 -5.08 15.64 -2.99
C TYR A 142 -4.25 16.89 -3.27
N THR A 143 -3.88 17.16 -4.52
CA THR A 143 -3.33 18.45 -4.93
C THR A 143 -4.42 19.53 -4.97
N LYS A 144 -5.59 19.27 -5.57
CA LYS A 144 -6.59 20.32 -5.86
C LYS A 144 -7.66 20.49 -4.78
N GLU A 145 -8.19 19.40 -4.24
CA GLU A 145 -9.39 19.45 -3.39
C GLU A 145 -9.09 19.32 -1.90
N LYS A 146 -8.20 18.38 -1.53
CA LYS A 146 -7.89 18.07 -0.13
C LYS A 146 -6.67 18.79 0.41
N GLU A 147 -5.82 19.26 -0.49
CA GLU A 147 -4.60 20.00 -0.20
C GLU A 147 -3.65 19.32 0.81
N ASP A 148 -3.35 18.04 0.59
CA ASP A 148 -2.54 17.21 1.50
C ASP A 148 -1.15 16.94 0.90
N GLU A 149 -0.17 17.76 1.27
CA GLU A 149 1.20 17.68 0.76
C GLU A 149 1.84 16.29 0.95
N ASP A 150 1.67 15.67 2.12
CA ASP A 150 2.27 14.37 2.44
C ASP A 150 1.65 13.24 1.60
N MET A 151 0.35 13.31 1.29
CA MET A 151 -0.26 12.38 0.32
C MET A 151 0.27 12.61 -1.10
N VAL A 152 0.40 13.87 -1.50
CA VAL A 152 0.88 14.26 -2.84
C VAL A 152 2.32 13.77 -3.06
N GLU A 153 3.22 14.00 -2.10
CA GLU A 153 4.59 13.45 -2.13
C GLU A 153 4.56 11.92 -2.34
N LYS A 154 3.78 11.20 -1.53
CA LYS A 154 3.72 9.73 -1.58
C LYS A 154 3.17 9.22 -2.90
N ALA A 155 2.14 9.88 -3.43
CA ALA A 155 1.60 9.56 -4.74
C ALA A 155 2.64 9.77 -5.84
N LEU A 156 3.33 10.92 -5.86
CA LEU A 156 4.38 11.24 -6.82
C LEU A 156 5.53 10.23 -6.79
N ARG A 157 6.04 9.88 -5.60
CA ARG A 157 7.11 8.87 -5.46
C ARG A 157 6.68 7.50 -5.96
N THR A 158 5.44 7.11 -5.66
CA THR A 158 4.90 5.81 -6.08
C THR A 158 4.75 5.77 -7.60
N ILE A 159 4.18 6.83 -8.19
CA ILE A 159 4.06 6.98 -9.64
C ILE A 159 5.44 6.96 -10.29
N HIS A 160 6.40 7.75 -9.81
CA HIS A 160 7.78 7.78 -10.31
C HIS A 160 8.42 6.39 -10.30
N THR A 161 8.27 5.66 -9.20
CA THR A 161 8.84 4.31 -9.07
C THR A 161 8.22 3.35 -10.08
N ILE A 162 6.88 3.41 -10.26
CA ILE A 162 6.17 2.58 -11.25
C ILE A 162 6.64 2.91 -12.66
N ILE A 163 6.67 4.19 -13.07
CA ILE A 163 7.04 4.57 -14.44
C ILE A 163 8.48 4.18 -14.77
N THR A 164 9.38 4.36 -13.81
CA THR A 164 10.81 4.07 -13.97
C THR A 164 11.04 2.58 -14.13
N LYS A 165 10.40 1.76 -13.29
CA LYS A 165 10.54 0.30 -13.36
C LYS A 165 9.85 -0.33 -14.56
N SER A 166 8.67 0.18 -14.93
CA SER A 166 7.96 -0.28 -16.13
C SER A 166 8.53 0.31 -17.42
N LYS A 167 9.47 1.26 -17.32
CA LYS A 167 10.08 1.98 -18.47
C LYS A 167 9.04 2.64 -19.38
N ILE A 168 7.92 3.08 -18.80
CA ILE A 168 6.89 3.82 -19.54
C ILE A 168 7.20 5.31 -19.51
N THR A 169 6.93 5.99 -20.62
CA THR A 169 6.99 7.45 -20.67
C THR A 169 5.68 8.01 -20.12
N PRO A 170 5.71 8.96 -19.18
CA PRO A 170 4.51 9.64 -18.69
C PRO A 170 3.71 10.28 -19.82
N SER A 171 2.39 10.17 -19.75
CA SER A 171 1.47 10.87 -20.65
C SER A 171 1.56 12.39 -20.47
N SER A 172 1.06 13.14 -21.45
CA SER A 172 0.93 14.60 -21.36
C SER A 172 0.09 15.02 -20.15
N GLU A 173 -0.95 14.25 -19.85
CA GLU A 173 -1.87 14.45 -18.75
C GLU A 173 -1.16 14.25 -17.41
N LEU A 174 -0.44 13.13 -17.25
CA LEU A 174 0.31 12.85 -16.03
C LEU A 174 1.37 13.91 -15.77
N LYS A 175 2.13 14.32 -16.81
CA LYS A 175 3.11 15.41 -16.72
C LYS A 175 2.48 16.71 -16.24
N ALA A 176 1.31 17.07 -16.77
CA ALA A 176 0.58 18.26 -16.35
C ALA A 176 0.12 18.18 -14.88
N HIS A 177 -0.32 17.01 -14.42
CA HIS A 177 -0.70 16.79 -13.02
C HIS A 177 0.50 16.86 -12.06
N CYS A 178 1.63 16.24 -12.43
CA CYS A 178 2.88 16.36 -11.67
C CYS A 178 3.37 17.81 -11.59
N LYS A 179 3.30 18.55 -12.71
CA LYS A 179 3.67 19.97 -12.75
C LYS A 179 2.77 20.82 -11.86
N ALA A 180 1.46 20.59 -11.88
CA ALA A 180 0.52 21.31 -11.01
C ALA A 180 0.79 21.06 -9.52
N ALA A 181 1.18 19.84 -9.13
CA ALA A 181 1.61 19.54 -7.77
C ALA A 181 2.91 20.28 -7.41
N GLN A 182 3.89 20.27 -8.32
CA GLN A 182 5.16 20.97 -8.14
C GLN A 182 4.97 22.49 -7.97
N GLU A 183 4.13 23.12 -8.80
CA GLU A 183 3.84 24.56 -8.73
C GLU A 183 3.11 24.95 -7.43
N LYS A 184 2.25 24.05 -6.93
CA LYS A 184 1.48 24.31 -5.71
C LYS A 184 2.31 24.21 -4.43
N TYR A 185 3.12 23.15 -4.31
CA TYR A 185 3.83 22.84 -3.07
C TYR A 185 5.31 23.19 -3.11
N GLY A 186 5.89 23.47 -4.27
CA GLY A 186 7.34 23.61 -4.42
C GLY A 186 8.04 22.25 -4.56
N ALA A 187 9.04 22.18 -5.43
CA ALA A 187 9.79 20.94 -5.68
C ALA A 187 10.55 20.48 -4.43
N GLU A 188 11.04 21.43 -3.63
CA GLU A 188 11.80 21.24 -2.40
C GLU A 188 10.99 20.63 -1.26
N ASN A 189 9.67 20.87 -1.22
CA ASN A 189 8.79 20.37 -0.15
C ASN A 189 8.23 18.98 -0.48
N LEU A 190 8.14 18.62 -1.77
CA LEU A 190 7.66 17.31 -2.19
C LEU A 190 8.71 16.21 -2.11
N GLY A 191 9.94 16.52 -1.68
CA GLY A 191 10.97 15.53 -1.35
C GLY A 191 11.54 14.73 -2.55
N LEU A 192 11.15 15.05 -3.78
CA LEU A 192 11.72 14.45 -5.00
C LEU A 192 13.02 15.17 -5.40
N THR A 193 13.97 14.40 -5.90
CA THR A 193 15.23 14.87 -6.50
C THR A 193 15.01 15.47 -7.89
N ASP A 194 15.97 16.26 -8.37
CA ASP A 194 15.92 16.84 -9.72
C ASP A 194 15.82 15.76 -10.82
N SER A 195 16.47 14.61 -10.63
CA SER A 195 16.35 13.48 -11.55
C SER A 195 14.95 12.88 -11.55
N GLU A 196 14.33 12.70 -10.39
CA GLU A 196 12.97 12.16 -10.30
C GLU A 196 11.95 13.11 -10.93
N TRP A 197 12.13 14.42 -10.76
CA TRP A 197 11.30 15.42 -11.45
C TRP A 197 11.48 15.37 -12.97
N LYS A 198 12.70 15.18 -13.46
CA LYS A 198 12.97 15.05 -14.89
C LYS A 198 12.30 13.82 -15.50
N ASP A 199 12.21 12.72 -14.76
CA ASP A 199 11.53 11.51 -15.22
C ASP A 199 10.00 11.70 -15.27
N LEU A 200 9.44 12.49 -14.35
CA LEU A 200 8.00 12.77 -14.26
C LEU A 200 7.49 13.82 -15.26
N LEU A 201 8.34 14.76 -15.70
CA LEU A 201 7.97 15.92 -16.53
C LEU A 201 8.35 15.76 -18.00
#